data_AF-A0A9W6L8B9-F1
#
_entry.id   AF-A0A9W6L8B9-F1
#
_cell.length_a   1.000
_cell.length_b   1.000
_cell.length_c   1.000
_cell.angle_alpha   90.00
_cell.angle_beta   90.00
_cell.angle_gamma   90.00
#
_symmetry.space_group_name_H-M   'P 1'
#
loop_
_entity.id
_entity.type
_entity.pdbx_description
1 polymer ?
#
loop_
_entity_poly.entity_id
_entity_poly.type
_entity_poly.pdbx_seq_one_letter_code
_entity_poly.pdbx_strand_id
1 'polypeptide(L)'
;MIREHVGAPMPALIKKLNTTLRGWANYHRHVVASEAFSRIDTYVHEQLWRMVRRRHSGKSAQWLIKQYWSAAEKNVFAVLAKTAKKLYRVMRVSAMGIRRSMKIKADANPYLPEYAAYFWRRRNKKDSKLLPAMSARELRAMASA
;
A
#
# COMPACT_ATOMS: atom_id res chain seq x y z
N MET A 1 -6.98 8.59 -16.20
CA MET A 1 -7.56 7.45 -15.45
C MET A 1 -8.90 7.73 -14.75
N ILE A 2 -8.97 8.44 -13.61
CA ILE A 2 -10.25 8.62 -12.87
C ILE A 2 -11.28 9.41 -13.70
N ARG A 3 -10.82 10.40 -14.48
CA ARG A 3 -11.66 11.19 -15.39
C ARG A 3 -12.19 10.39 -16.59
N GLU A 4 -11.47 9.37 -17.06
CA GLU A 4 -11.93 8.51 -18.16
C GLU A 4 -13.02 7.52 -17.70
N HIS A 5 -13.03 7.16 -16.42
CA HIS A 5 -13.95 6.15 -15.87
C HIS A 5 -15.22 6.76 -15.27
N VAL A 6 -15.57 8.00 -15.61
CA VAL A 6 -16.74 8.70 -15.05
C VAL A 6 -18.06 8.00 -15.44
N GLY A 7 -18.14 7.39 -16.62
CA GLY A 7 -19.29 6.56 -17.04
C GLY A 7 -19.16 5.07 -16.71
N ALA A 8 -17.99 4.61 -16.30
CA ALA A 8 -17.73 3.19 -16.06
C ALA A 8 -18.34 2.70 -14.73
N PRO A 9 -18.65 1.39 -14.60
CA PRO A 9 -19.04 0.78 -13.34
C PRO A 9 -17.99 1.02 -12.26
N MET A 10 -18.42 1.46 -11.07
CA MET A 10 -17.51 1.74 -9.94
C MET A 10 -16.56 0.56 -9.60
N PRO A 11 -17.00 -0.71 -9.62
CA PRO A 11 -16.09 -1.84 -9.39
C PRO A 11 -14.90 -1.88 -10.37
N ALA A 12 -15.12 -1.55 -11.64
CA ALA A 12 -14.07 -1.54 -12.66
C ALA A 12 -13.04 -0.44 -12.37
N LEU A 13 -13.52 0.76 -12.02
CA LEU A 13 -12.66 1.87 -11.59
C LEU A 13 -11.80 1.49 -10.37
N ILE A 14 -12.42 0.93 -9.32
CA ILE A 14 -11.70 0.54 -8.11
C ILE A 14 -10.64 -0.53 -8.43
N LYS A 15 -10.96 -1.52 -9.27
CA LYS A 15 -10.01 -2.56 -9.68
C LYS A 15 -8.81 -1.97 -10.42
N LYS A 16 -9.05 -1.06 -11.38
CA LYS A 16 -7.97 -0.39 -12.12
C LYS A 16 -7.11 0.47 -11.21
N LEU A 17 -7.73 1.29 -10.36
CA LEU A 17 -7.06 2.14 -9.39
C LEU A 17 -6.18 1.32 -8.43
N ASN A 18 -6.72 0.23 -7.85
CA ASN A 18 -5.96 -0.63 -6.97
C ASN A 18 -4.78 -1.31 -7.67
N THR A 19 -4.92 -1.69 -8.94
CA THR A 19 -3.83 -2.30 -9.70
C THR A 19 -2.68 -1.31 -9.91
N THR A 20 -3.00 -0.07 -10.29
CA THR A 20 -2.02 1.01 -10.47
C THR A 20 -1.34 1.38 -9.14
N LEU A 21 -2.12 1.63 -8.09
CA LEU A 21 -1.60 2.00 -6.77
C LEU A 21 -0.71 0.89 -6.21
N ARG A 22 -1.12 -0.37 -6.32
CA ARG A 22 -0.33 -1.52 -5.87
C ARG A 22 1.00 -1.63 -6.59
N GLY A 23 1.00 -1.45 -7.92
CA GLY A 23 2.24 -1.49 -8.71
C GLY A 23 3.21 -0.39 -8.27
N TRP A 24 2.73 0.85 -8.20
CA TRP A 24 3.53 1.99 -7.78
C TRP A 24 4.05 1.86 -6.35
N ALA A 25 3.20 1.41 -5.41
CA ALA A 25 3.57 1.18 -4.02
C ALA A 25 4.61 0.06 -3.87
N ASN A 26 4.44 -1.05 -4.60
CA ASN A 26 5.41 -2.15 -4.58
C ASN A 26 6.78 -1.74 -5.09
N TYR A 27 6.84 -0.86 -6.09
CA TYR A 27 8.09 -0.32 -6.59
C TYR A 27 8.78 0.58 -5.54
N HIS A 28 8.04 1.50 -4.92
CA HIS A 28 8.60 2.51 -4.02
C HIS A 28 8.73 2.07 -2.56
N ARG A 29 8.17 0.93 -2.14
CA ARG A 29 8.20 0.49 -0.74
C ARG A 29 9.61 0.20 -0.20
N HIS A 30 10.62 0.11 -1.07
CA HIS A 30 12.00 -0.16 -0.70
C HIS A 30 12.81 1.08 -0.36
N VAL A 31 12.28 2.28 -0.67
CA VAL A 31 12.89 3.56 -0.33
C VAL A 31 12.13 4.24 0.81
N VAL A 32 12.60 5.41 1.26
CA VAL A 32 11.92 6.19 2.31
C VAL A 32 10.72 6.92 1.70
N ALA A 33 9.60 6.20 1.52
CA ALA A 33 8.42 6.69 0.81
C ALA A 33 7.15 6.85 1.68
N SER A 34 7.26 6.78 3.01
CA SER A 34 6.08 6.81 3.90
C SER A 34 5.26 8.09 3.74
N GLU A 35 5.91 9.24 3.66
CA GLU A 35 5.22 10.52 3.45
C GLU A 35 4.60 10.61 2.06
N ALA A 36 5.32 10.18 1.03
CA ALA A 36 4.81 10.12 -0.34
C ALA A 36 3.56 9.22 -0.43
N PHE A 37 3.55 8.09 0.29
CA PHE A 37 2.40 7.20 0.35
C PHE A 37 1.16 7.89 0.95
N SER A 38 1.34 8.62 2.05
CA SER A 38 0.25 9.41 2.66
C SER A 38 -0.25 10.51 1.72
N ARG A 39 0.64 11.22 1.04
CA ARG A 39 0.26 12.25 0.06
C ARG A 39 -0.55 11.66 -1.10
N ILE A 40 -0.16 10.47 -1.59
CA ILE A 40 -0.91 9.77 -2.64
C ILE A 40 -2.29 9.34 -2.16
N ASP A 41 -2.42 8.83 -0.93
CA ASP A 41 -3.73 8.46 -0.36
C ASP A 41 -4.67 9.69 -0.28
N THR A 42 -4.16 10.84 0.16
CA THR A 42 -4.92 12.12 0.17
C THR A 42 -5.30 12.56 -1.25
N TYR A 43 -4.36 12.52 -2.20
CA TYR A 43 -4.63 12.88 -3.58
C TYR A 43 -5.73 12.00 -4.19
N VAL A 44 -5.63 10.68 -4.02
CA VAL A 44 -6.64 9.73 -4.51
C VAL A 44 -8.01 10.03 -3.89
N HIS A 45 -8.05 10.29 -2.58
CA HIS A 45 -9.27 10.66 -1.88
C HIS A 45 -9.93 11.90 -2.50
N GLU A 46 -9.17 12.97 -2.72
CA GLU A 46 -9.67 14.20 -3.34
C GLU A 46 -10.18 13.98 -4.77
N GLN A 47 -9.46 13.21 -5.58
CA GLN A 47 -9.90 12.93 -6.94
C GLN A 47 -11.18 12.09 -6.97
N LEU A 48 -11.31 11.12 -6.08
CA LEU A 48 -12.54 10.34 -5.92
C LEU A 48 -13.70 11.23 -5.47
N TRP A 49 -13.46 12.13 -4.51
CA TRP A 49 -14.44 13.09 -4.02
C TRP A 49 -14.97 14.00 -5.14
N ARG A 50 -14.06 14.59 -5.94
CA ARG A 50 -14.42 15.42 -7.10
C ARG A 50 -15.23 14.63 -8.12
N MET A 51 -14.86 13.38 -8.38
CA MET A 51 -15.54 12.51 -9.34
C MET A 51 -16.96 12.13 -8.87
N VAL A 52 -17.15 11.74 -7.61
CA VAL A 52 -18.50 11.41 -7.12
C VAL A 52 -19.40 12.62 -7.01
N ARG A 53 -18.87 13.80 -6.61
CA ARG A 53 -19.66 15.05 -6.60
C ARG A 53 -20.15 15.41 -8.00
N ARG A 54 -19.31 15.21 -9.02
CA ARG A 54 -19.73 15.41 -10.42
C ARG A 54 -20.74 14.36 -10.87
N ARG A 55 -20.55 13.09 -10.51
CA ARG A 55 -21.47 11.99 -10.88
C ARG A 55 -22.85 12.14 -10.22
N HIS A 56 -22.92 12.76 -9.05
CA HIS A 56 -24.14 12.92 -8.25
C HIS A 56 -24.39 14.38 -7.90
N SER A 57 -24.52 15.23 -8.91
CA SER A 57 -24.70 16.68 -8.74
C SER A 57 -25.91 17.07 -7.88
N GLY A 58 -26.97 16.24 -7.87
CA GLY A 58 -28.18 16.47 -7.07
C GLY A 58 -28.18 15.84 -5.66
N LYS A 59 -27.06 15.31 -5.17
CA LYS A 59 -26.99 14.66 -3.85
C LYS A 59 -26.13 15.47 -2.88
N SER A 60 -26.55 15.51 -1.61
CA SER A 60 -25.81 16.22 -0.56
C SER A 60 -24.46 15.55 -0.27
N ALA A 61 -23.51 16.35 0.23
CA ALA A 61 -22.20 15.83 0.64
C ALA A 61 -22.31 14.72 1.71
N GLN A 62 -23.23 14.87 2.66
CA GLN A 62 -23.49 13.86 3.70
C GLN A 62 -23.96 12.53 3.11
N TRP A 63 -24.86 12.58 2.12
CA TRP A 63 -25.33 11.38 1.43
C TRP A 63 -24.17 10.68 0.72
N LEU A 64 -23.29 11.44 0.05
CA LEU A 64 -22.11 10.88 -0.63
C LEU A 64 -21.13 10.22 0.35
N ILE A 65 -20.86 10.84 1.49
CA ILE A 65 -20.00 10.26 2.53
C ILE A 65 -20.59 8.95 3.04
N LYS A 66 -21.89 8.94 3.37
CA LYS A 66 -22.59 7.73 3.83
C LYS A 66 -22.54 6.62 2.79
N GLN A 67 -22.74 6.96 1.52
CA GLN A 67 -22.81 5.99 0.43
C GLN A 67 -21.45 5.39 0.05
N TYR A 68 -20.37 6.17 0.13
CA TYR A 68 -19.07 5.77 -0.41
C TYR A 68 -17.95 5.65 0.64
N TRP A 69 -17.96 6.44 1.72
CA TRP A 69 -16.90 6.47 2.76
C TRP A 69 -17.31 5.84 4.10
N SER A 70 -18.56 5.38 4.22
CA SER A 70 -19.07 4.66 5.39
C SER A 70 -19.62 3.26 5.05
N ALA A 71 -19.54 2.84 3.78
CA ALA A 71 -20.11 1.59 3.31
C ALA A 71 -19.39 0.32 3.80
N ALA A 72 -18.16 0.45 4.31
CA ALA A 72 -17.34 -0.69 4.75
C ALA A 72 -16.52 -0.38 5.99
N GLU A 73 -15.58 0.56 5.85
CA GLU A 73 -14.68 1.00 6.91
C GLU A 73 -14.68 2.53 6.92
N LYS A 74 -14.48 3.11 8.11
CA LYS A 74 -14.49 4.55 8.28
C LYS A 74 -13.40 5.19 7.40
N ASN A 75 -13.81 6.17 6.59
CA ASN A 75 -12.93 6.94 5.70
C ASN A 75 -12.25 6.10 4.60
N VAL A 76 -12.82 4.96 4.21
CA VAL A 76 -12.33 4.17 3.07
C VAL A 76 -13.37 4.20 1.97
N PHE A 77 -12.97 4.63 0.76
CA PHE A 77 -13.85 4.61 -0.39
C PHE A 77 -14.20 3.16 -0.77
N ALA A 78 -15.48 2.82 -0.69
CA ALA A 78 -15.96 1.49 -0.98
C ALA A 78 -17.32 1.50 -1.70
N VAL A 79 -17.55 0.47 -2.52
CA VAL A 79 -18.79 0.27 -3.26
C VAL A 79 -19.20 -1.20 -3.22
N LEU A 80 -20.46 -1.45 -2.89
CA LEU A 80 -21.08 -2.77 -3.01
C LEU A 80 -21.54 -3.00 -4.46
N ALA A 81 -21.05 -4.06 -5.09
CA ALA A 81 -21.53 -4.48 -6.40
C ALA A 81 -22.89 -5.18 -6.27
N LYS A 82 -23.89 -4.70 -7.01
CA LYS A 82 -25.26 -5.23 -6.98
C LYS A 82 -25.34 -6.70 -7.40
N THR A 83 -24.63 -7.08 -8.45
CA THR A 83 -24.72 -8.42 -9.07
C THR A 83 -24.10 -9.53 -8.23
N ALA A 84 -22.99 -9.25 -7.53
CA ALA A 84 -22.21 -10.28 -6.84
C ALA A 84 -22.21 -10.12 -5.31
N LYS A 85 -22.95 -9.13 -4.77
CA LYS A 85 -22.88 -8.67 -3.36
C LYS A 85 -21.44 -8.48 -2.85
N LYS A 86 -20.48 -8.23 -3.76
CA LYS A 86 -19.06 -8.12 -3.45
C LYS A 86 -18.73 -6.67 -3.14
N LEU A 87 -18.02 -6.46 -2.03
CA LEU A 87 -17.51 -5.16 -1.63
C LEU A 87 -16.18 -4.86 -2.34
N TYR A 88 -16.13 -3.75 -3.05
CA TYR A 88 -14.93 -3.22 -3.67
C TYR A 88 -14.46 -2.02 -2.85
N ARG A 89 -13.21 -2.04 -2.39
CA ARG A 89 -12.60 -0.95 -1.61
C ARG A 89 -11.34 -0.45 -2.30
N VAL A 90 -11.07 0.85 -2.20
CA VAL A 90 -9.79 1.43 -2.63
C VAL A 90 -8.74 1.13 -1.56
N MET A 91 -7.60 0.61 -2.00
CA MET A 91 -6.49 0.32 -1.09
C MET A 91 -5.81 1.62 -0.63
N ARG A 92 -5.36 1.65 0.63
CA ARG A 92 -4.45 2.68 1.12
C ARG A 92 -3.02 2.25 0.89
N VAL A 93 -2.25 3.09 0.21
CA VAL A 93 -0.85 2.85 -0.09
C VAL A 93 0.00 2.94 1.19
N SER A 94 -0.34 3.87 2.08
CA SER A 94 0.30 4.02 3.40
C SER A 94 0.26 2.74 4.23
N ALA A 95 -0.80 1.94 4.12
CA ALA A 95 -0.97 0.69 4.86
C ALA A 95 -0.03 -0.44 4.38
N MET A 96 0.59 -0.35 3.20
CA MET A 96 1.49 -1.39 2.69
C MET A 96 2.85 -1.44 3.41
N GLY A 97 3.21 -0.34 4.08
CA GLY A 97 4.45 -0.21 4.84
C GLY A 97 5.72 -0.20 3.98
N ILE A 98 6.78 0.38 4.55
CA ILE A 98 8.13 0.39 3.97
C ILE A 98 8.82 -0.94 4.30
N ARG A 99 9.50 -1.54 3.32
CA ARG A 99 10.31 -2.75 3.47
C ARG A 99 11.77 -2.45 3.19
N ARG A 100 12.60 -2.52 4.22
CA ARG A 100 14.04 -2.34 4.09
C ARG A 100 14.75 -3.68 3.98
N SER A 101 15.79 -3.74 3.16
CA SER A 101 16.61 -4.93 3.00
C SER A 101 17.79 -4.89 3.98
N MET A 102 18.11 -6.03 4.58
CA MET A 102 19.30 -6.18 5.41
C MET A 102 20.54 -6.27 4.51
N LYS A 103 21.56 -5.46 4.79
CA LYS A 103 22.82 -5.48 4.04
C LYS A 103 23.52 -6.84 4.17
N ILE A 104 24.26 -7.21 3.13
CA ILE A 104 25.13 -8.40 3.19
C ILE A 104 26.31 -8.03 4.09
N LYS A 105 26.77 -8.98 4.93
CA LYS A 105 27.98 -8.78 5.74
C LYS A 105 29.17 -8.63 4.80
N ALA A 106 29.93 -7.53 4.91
CA ALA A 106 31.01 -7.24 3.98
C ALA A 106 32.11 -8.32 4.02
N ASP A 107 32.45 -8.80 5.22
CA ASP A 107 33.51 -9.80 5.42
C ASP A 107 33.06 -11.24 5.11
N ALA A 108 31.77 -11.45 4.81
CA ALA A 108 31.25 -12.80 4.58
C ALA A 108 31.72 -13.39 3.25
N ASN A 109 32.61 -14.38 3.32
CA ASN A 109 33.12 -15.12 2.17
C ASN A 109 32.34 -16.44 1.96
N PRO A 110 31.71 -16.68 0.79
CA PRO A 110 30.99 -17.92 0.49
C PRO A 110 31.82 -19.21 0.57
N TYR A 111 33.14 -19.12 0.45
CA TYR A 111 34.05 -20.27 0.43
C TYR A 111 34.59 -20.65 1.81
N LEU A 112 34.42 -19.80 2.82
CA LEU A 112 34.85 -20.12 4.18
C LEU A 112 33.74 -20.90 4.92
N PRO A 113 34.05 -22.04 5.56
CA PRO A 113 33.06 -22.85 6.28
C PRO A 113 32.26 -22.07 7.33
N GLU A 114 32.89 -21.10 7.99
CA GLU A 114 32.27 -20.23 9.01
C GLU A 114 31.05 -19.43 8.51
N TYR A 115 30.99 -19.09 7.21
CA TYR A 115 29.87 -18.36 6.62
C TYR A 115 28.83 -19.26 5.94
N ALA A 116 29.03 -20.58 5.91
CA ALA A 116 28.10 -21.52 5.26
C ALA A 116 26.66 -21.38 5.81
N ALA A 117 26.52 -21.30 7.13
CA ALA A 117 25.22 -21.12 7.80
C ALA A 117 24.56 -19.77 7.46
N TYR A 118 25.36 -18.71 7.32
CA TYR A 118 24.88 -17.37 6.93
C TYR A 118 24.27 -17.39 5.52
N PHE A 119 24.99 -17.92 4.53
CA PHE A 119 24.51 -18.00 3.15
C PHE A 119 23.37 -19.00 2.99
N TRP A 120 23.40 -20.14 3.70
CA TRP A 120 22.28 -21.09 3.72
C TRP A 120 20.99 -20.42 4.22
N ARG A 121 21.06 -19.67 5.33
CA ARG A 121 19.91 -18.93 5.87
C ARG A 121 19.39 -17.91 4.88
N ARG A 122 20.30 -17.15 4.25
CA ARG A 122 19.94 -16.11 3.26
C ARG A 122 19.33 -16.70 1.98
N ARG A 123 19.70 -17.92 1.58
CA ARG A 123 19.11 -18.62 0.44
C ARG A 123 17.72 -19.19 0.74
N ASN A 124 17.55 -19.79 1.91
CA ASN A 124 16.36 -20.58 2.23
C ASN A 124 15.28 -19.81 3.02
N LYS A 125 15.65 -18.78 3.81
CA LYS A 125 14.71 -17.99 4.60
C LYS A 125 14.54 -16.59 4.02
N LYS A 126 13.42 -16.31 3.35
CA LYS A 126 13.15 -15.00 2.71
C LYS A 126 13.23 -13.82 3.69
N ASP A 127 12.73 -14.01 4.92
CA ASP A 127 12.70 -12.95 5.93
C ASP A 127 14.10 -12.55 6.41
N SER A 128 15.11 -13.43 6.27
CA SER A 128 16.50 -13.09 6.61
C SER A 128 17.11 -12.00 5.72
N LYS A 129 16.46 -11.66 4.60
CA LYS A 129 16.88 -10.57 3.71
C LYS A 129 16.24 -9.24 4.08
N LEU A 130 15.25 -9.23 4.97
CA LEU A 130 14.50 -8.04 5.34
C LEU A 130 14.94 -7.55 6.72
N LEU A 131 15.00 -6.24 6.88
CA LEU A 131 15.11 -5.65 8.21
C LEU A 131 13.74 -5.77 8.90
N PRO A 132 13.69 -6.32 10.12
CA PRO A 132 12.45 -6.37 10.88
C PRO A 132 11.94 -4.96 11.17
N ALA A 133 10.62 -4.85 11.39
CA ALA A 133 10.01 -3.61 11.85
C ALA A 133 10.46 -3.35 13.28
N MET A 134 11.57 -2.64 13.43
CA MET A 134 12.17 -2.26 14.70
C MET A 134 11.95 -0.78 14.97
N SER A 135 11.70 -0.45 16.24
CA SER A 135 11.74 0.91 16.75
C SER A 135 13.13 1.52 16.54
N ALA A 136 13.22 2.85 16.53
CA ALA A 136 14.50 3.55 16.44
C ALA A 136 15.47 3.14 17.55
N ARG A 137 14.96 2.77 18.74
CA ARG A 137 15.75 2.28 19.87
C ARG A 137 16.39 0.93 19.59
N GLU A 138 15.60 -0.01 19.07
CA GLU A 138 16.08 -1.36 18.72
C GLU A 138 17.11 -1.34 17.59
N LEU A 139 16.93 -0.47 16.59
CA LEU A 139 17.91 -0.30 15.52
C LEU A 139 19.26 0.23 16.03
N ARG A 140 19.25 1.17 16.99
CA ARG A 140 20.48 1.69 17.59
C ARG A 140 21.19 0.62 18.43
N ALA A 141 20.44 -0.13 19.25
CA ALA A 141 20.99 -1.20 20.07
C ALA A 141 21.64 -2.32 19.23
N MET A 142 21.08 -2.63 18.06
CA MET A 142 21.65 -3.60 17.13
C MET A 142 22.92 -3.11 16.42
N ALA A 143 23.08 -1.79 16.22
CA ALA A 143 24.27 -1.21 15.58
C ALA A 143 25.46 -1.09 16.55
N SER A 144 25.21 -1.12 17.86
CA SER A 144 26.22 -1.05 18.92
C SER A 144 26.71 -2.42 19.41
N ALA A 145 26.23 -3.52 18.82
CA ALA A 145 26.57 -4.90 19.14
C ALA A 145 27.29 -5.57 17.96
#